data_AF-A0A9X1K0Y4-F1
#
_entry.id   AF-A0A9X1K0Y4-F1
#
_cell.length_a   1.000
_cell.length_b   1.000
_cell.length_c   1.000
_cell.angle_alpha   90.00
_cell.angle_beta   90.00
_cell.angle_gamma   90.00
#
_symmetry.space_group_name_H-M   'P 1'
#
loop_
_entity.id
_entity.type
_entity.pdbx_description
1 polymer ?
#
loop_
_entity_poly.entity_id
_entity_poly.type
_entity_poly.pdbx_seq_one_letter_code
_entity_poly.pdbx_strand_id
1 'polypeptide(L)'
;MKSTFLTIFLLICFSGISQVDDFQKEIIDYLDINGTRVQYSIAFYELFPVLERNFRDKEIPEEAWEELKLDEEDQIDDIISRLTFAYRKYFTREDIAKMNDFYSSEVGQKVVSDYALTEEENAVFQEYLDSDVSKKFEKNRKELTKDIEKISSDWSRELFGTKIKQLVKGGYLTVDKQ
;
A
#
# COMPACT_ATOMS: atom_id res chain seq x y z
N MET A 1 -57.18 -6.77 -25.21
CA MET A 1 -55.76 -6.90 -25.63
C MET A 1 -55.36 -5.54 -26.18
N LYS A 2 -54.49 -4.75 -25.56
CA LYS A 2 -53.06 -5.01 -25.36
C LYS A 2 -52.61 -4.34 -24.06
N SER A 3 -51.95 -5.13 -23.22
CA SER A 3 -51.24 -4.68 -22.04
C SER A 3 -50.02 -3.85 -22.47
N THR A 4 -49.91 -2.60 -22.01
CA THR A 4 -48.62 -1.90 -21.97
C THR A 4 -48.01 -2.13 -20.60
N PHE A 5 -47.20 -3.18 -20.57
CA PHE A 5 -46.25 -3.51 -19.51
C PHE A 5 -45.27 -2.34 -19.29
N LEU A 6 -45.05 -2.00 -18.01
CA LEU A 6 -43.74 -1.96 -17.36
C LEU A 6 -42.58 -1.35 -18.17
N THR A 7 -42.05 -0.19 -17.77
CA THR A 7 -40.61 0.04 -17.54
C THR A 7 -40.40 1.45 -16.93
N ILE A 8 -40.38 1.56 -15.60
CA ILE A 8 -39.57 2.56 -14.90
C ILE A 8 -38.75 1.76 -13.89
N PHE A 9 -37.64 1.20 -14.37
CA PHE A 9 -36.68 0.48 -13.57
C PHE A 9 -35.30 1.12 -13.81
N LEU A 10 -34.68 1.50 -12.69
CA LEU A 10 -33.29 1.94 -12.52
C LEU A 10 -32.77 3.12 -13.35
N LEU A 11 -32.76 4.28 -12.70
CA LEU A 11 -31.62 5.19 -12.74
C LEU A 11 -31.33 5.65 -11.31
N ILE A 12 -30.87 4.72 -10.48
CA ILE A 12 -30.01 5.07 -9.35
C ILE A 12 -28.67 4.41 -9.66
N CYS A 13 -27.92 5.04 -10.55
CA CYS A 13 -26.48 4.85 -10.57
C CYS A 13 -25.96 5.48 -9.28
N PHE A 14 -25.96 4.72 -8.18
CA PHE A 14 -25.03 4.99 -7.10
C PHE A 14 -23.65 4.83 -7.73
N SER A 15 -23.05 5.93 -8.14
CA SER A 15 -21.61 6.09 -8.14
C SER A 15 -21.17 5.89 -6.70
N GLY A 16 -21.01 4.62 -6.31
CA GLY A 16 -20.24 4.24 -5.15
C GLY A 16 -18.80 4.63 -5.44
N ILE A 17 -18.49 5.93 -5.30
CA ILE A 17 -17.16 6.33 -4.88
C ILE A 17 -16.97 5.50 -3.61
N SER A 18 -16.03 4.56 -3.66
CA SER A 18 -15.55 3.85 -2.48
C SER A 18 -15.02 4.93 -1.55
N GLN A 19 -15.90 5.52 -0.74
CA GLN A 19 -15.53 6.58 0.18
C GLN A 19 -14.57 5.95 1.17
N VAL A 20 -13.35 6.48 1.23
CA VAL A 20 -12.42 6.20 2.31
C VAL A 20 -13.15 6.61 3.59
N ASP A 21 -13.63 5.63 4.34
CA ASP A 21 -14.26 5.90 5.62
C ASP A 21 -13.17 6.26 6.65
N ASP A 22 -13.55 6.93 7.74
CA ASP A 22 -12.58 7.42 8.74
C ASP A 22 -11.64 6.33 9.26
N PHE A 23 -12.12 5.09 9.39
CA PHE A 23 -11.28 4.00 9.87
C PHE A 23 -10.23 3.62 8.83
N GLN A 24 -10.52 3.76 7.54
CA GLN A 24 -9.53 3.48 6.48
C GLN A 24 -8.48 4.59 6.50
N LYS A 25 -8.92 5.84 6.62
CA LYS A 25 -8.03 6.99 6.72
C LYS A 25 -7.06 6.86 7.90
N GLU A 26 -7.55 6.50 9.08
CA GLU A 26 -6.69 6.32 10.26
C GLU A 26 -5.66 5.19 10.08
N ILE A 27 -6.00 4.15 9.32
CA ILE A 27 -5.02 3.10 8.97
C ILE A 27 -3.99 3.63 7.96
N ILE A 28 -4.41 4.42 6.98
CA ILE A 28 -3.48 5.07 6.05
C ILE A 28 -2.50 5.96 6.83
N ASP A 29 -3.01 6.81 7.73
CA ASP A 29 -2.19 7.67 8.59
C ASP A 29 -1.17 6.83 9.37
N TYR A 30 -1.58 5.69 9.93
CA TYR A 30 -0.70 4.76 10.63
C TYR A 30 0.40 4.18 9.73
N LEU A 31 0.05 3.75 8.51
CA LEU A 31 1.00 3.19 7.54
C LEU A 31 1.97 4.24 6.99
N ASP A 32 1.57 5.51 7.00
CA ASP A 32 2.42 6.63 6.60
C ASP A 32 3.45 6.94 7.70
N ILE A 33 3.01 7.08 8.95
CA ILE A 33 3.89 7.47 10.06
C ILE A 33 4.78 6.34 10.58
N ASN A 34 4.41 5.06 10.34
CA ASN A 34 5.19 3.91 10.78
C ASN A 34 6.31 3.50 9.79
N GLY A 35 6.42 4.21 8.65
CA GLY A 35 7.42 3.96 7.62
C GLY A 35 7.00 2.99 6.50
N THR A 36 5.78 2.43 6.53
CA THR A 36 5.33 1.48 5.49
C THR A 36 5.26 2.15 4.12
N ARG A 37 4.75 3.38 4.02
CA ARG A 37 4.74 4.14 2.75
C ARG A 37 6.14 4.27 2.15
N VAL A 38 7.13 4.60 2.97
CA VAL A 38 8.53 4.73 2.55
C VAL A 38 9.08 3.38 2.05
N GLN A 39 8.77 2.29 2.75
CA GLN A 39 9.19 0.95 2.32
C GLN A 39 8.64 0.57 0.93
N TYR A 40 7.38 0.91 0.63
CA TYR A 40 6.81 0.64 -0.69
C TYR A 40 7.32 1.60 -1.77
N SER A 41 7.61 2.87 -1.45
CA SER A 41 8.31 3.78 -2.37
C SER A 41 9.67 3.19 -2.79
N ILE A 42 10.45 2.67 -1.82
CA ILE A 42 11.70 1.98 -2.11
C ILE A 42 11.45 0.75 -3.02
N ALA A 43 10.49 -0.10 -2.66
CA ALA A 43 10.17 -1.30 -3.45
C ALA A 43 9.69 -0.99 -4.88
N PHE A 44 9.01 0.14 -5.08
CA PHE A 44 8.66 0.64 -6.41
C PHE A 44 9.91 0.91 -7.25
N TYR A 45 10.92 1.57 -6.67
CA TYR A 45 12.17 1.84 -7.38
C TYR A 45 13.03 0.59 -7.62
N GLU A 46 12.98 -0.40 -6.72
CA GLU A 46 13.71 -1.67 -6.87
C GLU A 46 13.26 -2.50 -8.08
N LEU A 47 12.07 -2.22 -8.63
CA LEU A 47 11.59 -2.85 -9.86
C LEU A 47 12.42 -2.48 -11.10
N PHE A 48 12.89 -1.22 -11.20
CA PHE A 48 13.50 -0.71 -12.43
C PHE A 48 14.82 -1.39 -12.80
N PRO A 49 15.77 -1.63 -11.87
CA PRO A 49 16.97 -2.41 -12.18
C PRO A 49 16.67 -3.81 -12.72
N VAL A 50 15.55 -4.42 -12.31
CA VAL A 50 15.10 -5.72 -12.83
C VAL A 50 14.56 -5.57 -14.25
N LEU A 51 13.74 -4.57 -14.52
CA LEU A 51 13.20 -4.28 -15.85
C LEU A 51 14.32 -3.94 -16.85
N GLU A 52 15.20 -3.00 -16.51
CA GLU A 52 16.33 -2.60 -17.34
C GLU A 52 17.23 -3.79 -17.69
N ARG A 53 17.51 -4.66 -16.71
CA ARG A 53 18.26 -5.90 -16.95
C ARG A 53 17.52 -6.83 -17.91
N ASN A 54 16.20 -6.98 -17.79
CA ASN A 54 15.40 -7.86 -18.64
C ASN A 54 15.28 -7.35 -20.09
N PHE A 55 15.42 -6.04 -20.32
CA PHE A 55 15.27 -5.41 -21.64
C PHE A 55 16.53 -4.67 -22.12
N ARG A 56 17.71 -5.05 -21.61
CA ARG A 56 18.98 -4.42 -21.96
C ARG A 56 19.25 -4.37 -23.46
N ASP A 57 18.81 -5.39 -24.20
CA ASP A 57 19.02 -5.51 -25.64
C ASP A 57 18.02 -4.69 -26.48
N LYS A 58 17.11 -3.93 -25.85
CA LYS A 58 16.05 -3.16 -26.51
C LYS A 58 16.35 -1.68 -26.69
N GLU A 59 17.54 -1.22 -26.28
CA GLU A 59 18.01 0.17 -26.43
C GLU A 59 16.95 1.21 -26.02
N ILE A 60 16.26 0.94 -24.90
CA ILE A 60 15.21 1.82 -24.36
C ILE A 60 15.88 3.10 -23.86
N PRO A 61 15.47 4.29 -24.34
CA PRO A 61 16.08 5.56 -23.96
C PRO A 61 15.77 5.92 -22.49
N GLU A 62 16.65 6.70 -21.87
CA GLU A 62 16.54 7.09 -20.46
C GLU A 62 15.20 7.78 -20.15
N GLU A 63 14.72 8.61 -21.07
CA GLU A 63 13.45 9.33 -20.92
C GLU A 63 12.27 8.38 -20.75
N ALA A 64 12.29 7.22 -21.42
CA ALA A 64 11.24 6.23 -21.26
C ALA A 64 11.29 5.56 -19.88
N TRP A 65 12.48 5.37 -19.29
CA TRP A 65 12.61 4.86 -17.93
C TRP A 65 12.11 5.86 -16.88
N GLU A 66 12.37 7.15 -17.09
CA GLU A 66 11.86 8.22 -16.24
C GLU A 66 10.32 8.35 -16.34
N GLU A 67 9.76 8.23 -17.54
CA GLU A 67 8.30 8.24 -17.73
C GLU A 67 7.58 7.12 -16.96
N LEU A 68 8.20 5.94 -16.85
CA LEU A 68 7.62 4.83 -16.07
C LEU A 68 7.57 5.10 -14.57
N LYS A 69 8.32 6.08 -14.05
CA LYS A 69 8.38 6.43 -12.62
C LYS A 69 7.34 7.47 -12.22
N LEU A 70 6.74 8.17 -13.18
CA LEU A 70 5.84 9.32 -12.94
C LEU A 70 4.53 8.98 -12.22
N ASP A 71 4.15 7.69 -12.16
CA ASP A 71 2.95 7.22 -11.47
C ASP A 71 3.26 6.65 -10.07
N GLU A 72 4.45 6.92 -9.50
CA GLU A 72 4.86 6.41 -8.18
C GLU A 72 3.76 6.63 -7.14
N GLU A 73 3.31 7.88 -6.97
CA GLU A 73 2.30 8.24 -5.96
C GLU A 73 1.03 7.40 -6.09
N ASP A 74 0.50 7.26 -7.32
CA ASP A 74 -0.67 6.43 -7.60
C ASP A 74 -0.44 4.94 -7.24
N GLN A 75 0.75 4.42 -7.53
CA GLN A 75 1.09 3.02 -7.23
C GLN A 75 1.29 2.78 -5.73
N ILE A 76 1.85 3.76 -5.01
CA ILE A 76 2.02 3.69 -3.56
C ILE A 76 0.67 3.84 -2.85
N ASP A 77 -0.19 4.74 -3.32
CA ASP A 77 -1.54 4.89 -2.78
C ASP A 77 -2.39 3.63 -2.98
N ASP A 78 -2.27 2.95 -4.13
CA ASP A 78 -2.94 1.68 -4.38
C ASP A 78 -2.53 0.60 -3.37
N ILE A 79 -1.23 0.39 -3.16
CA ILE A 79 -0.77 -0.63 -2.20
C ILE A 79 -1.12 -0.27 -0.76
N ILE A 80 -0.98 1.00 -0.35
CA ILE A 80 -1.36 1.44 0.99
C ILE A 80 -2.87 1.23 1.23
N SER A 81 -3.70 1.59 0.25
CA SER A 81 -5.14 1.33 0.27
C SER A 81 -5.45 -0.17 0.43
N ARG A 82 -4.77 -1.06 -0.32
CA ARG A 82 -4.93 -2.52 -0.22
C ARG A 82 -4.53 -3.06 1.16
N LEU A 83 -3.43 -2.56 1.73
CA LEU A 83 -2.96 -2.98 3.05
C LEU A 83 -3.96 -2.64 4.15
N THR A 84 -4.74 -1.56 3.99
CA THR A 84 -5.76 -1.23 5.00
C THR A 84 -6.75 -2.37 5.26
N PHE A 85 -7.09 -3.17 4.24
CA PHE A 85 -7.96 -4.33 4.42
C PHE A 85 -7.35 -5.41 5.30
N ALA A 86 -6.03 -5.60 5.24
CA ALA A 86 -5.33 -6.54 6.12
C ALA A 86 -5.38 -6.06 7.58
N TYR A 87 -5.15 -4.77 7.84
CA TYR A 87 -5.21 -4.22 9.19
C TYR A 87 -6.63 -4.24 9.76
N ARG A 88 -7.65 -3.89 8.96
CA ARG A 88 -9.08 -3.95 9.35
C ARG A 88 -9.53 -5.33 9.83
N LYS A 89 -8.91 -6.39 9.31
CA LYS A 89 -9.24 -7.77 9.67
C LYS A 89 -8.83 -8.12 11.10
N TYR A 90 -7.80 -7.48 11.65
CA TYR A 90 -7.24 -7.83 12.95
C TYR A 90 -7.42 -6.74 14.01
N PHE A 91 -7.54 -5.47 13.60
CA PHE A 91 -7.58 -4.34 14.52
C PHE A 91 -8.93 -3.62 14.46
N THR A 92 -9.32 -3.05 15.59
CA THR A 92 -10.44 -2.12 15.68
C THR A 92 -9.95 -0.70 15.42
N ARG A 93 -10.89 0.24 15.23
CA ARG A 93 -10.54 1.66 15.12
C ARG A 93 -9.80 2.18 16.36
N GLU A 94 -10.20 1.75 17.56
CA GLU A 94 -9.53 2.12 18.81
C GLU A 94 -8.08 1.61 18.88
N ASP A 95 -7.84 0.39 18.37
CA ASP A 95 -6.49 -0.15 18.29
C ASP A 95 -5.61 0.72 17.38
N ILE A 96 -6.11 1.06 16.19
CA ILE A 96 -5.38 1.91 15.23
C ILE A 96 -5.13 3.30 15.79
N ALA A 97 -6.09 3.89 16.52
CA ALA A 97 -5.88 5.17 17.20
C ALA A 97 -4.71 5.10 18.20
N LYS A 98 -4.64 4.05 19.03
CA LYS A 98 -3.53 3.86 19.98
C LYS A 98 -2.18 3.65 19.27
N MET A 99 -2.18 2.94 18.15
CA MET A 99 -0.97 2.80 17.32
C MET A 99 -0.56 4.17 16.77
N ASN A 100 -1.50 4.94 16.22
CA ASN A 100 -1.25 6.29 15.73
C ASN A 100 -0.67 7.20 16.81
N ASP A 101 -1.25 7.19 18.01
CA ASP A 101 -0.78 8.01 19.13
C ASP A 101 0.69 7.70 19.48
N PHE A 102 1.05 6.41 19.54
CA PHE A 102 2.44 6.02 19.81
C PHE A 102 3.38 6.42 18.67
N TYR A 103 3.05 6.03 17.44
CA TYR A 103 3.94 6.27 16.31
C TYR A 103 4.05 7.75 15.93
N SER A 104 3.08 8.60 16.30
CA SER A 104 3.17 10.06 16.11
C SER A 104 4.04 10.76 17.16
N SER A 105 4.37 10.07 18.26
CA SER A 105 5.20 10.61 19.34
C SER A 105 6.68 10.69 18.93
N GLU A 106 7.46 11.51 19.66
CA GLU A 106 8.91 11.58 19.44
C GLU A 106 9.59 10.22 19.61
N VAL A 107 9.21 9.44 20.62
CA VAL A 107 9.73 8.09 20.86
C VAL A 107 9.36 7.16 19.71
N GLY A 108 8.10 7.18 19.27
CA GLY A 108 7.64 6.37 18.14
C GLY A 108 8.40 6.67 16.85
N GLN A 109 8.62 7.96 16.54
CA GLN A 109 9.38 8.38 15.37
C GLN A 109 10.87 8.01 15.46
N LYS A 110 11.49 8.05 16.65
CA LYS A 110 12.85 7.53 16.88
C LYS A 110 12.92 6.03 16.64
N VAL A 111 11.93 5.25 17.09
CA VAL A 111 11.84 3.81 16.84
C VAL A 111 11.73 3.51 15.34
N VAL A 112 10.87 4.22 14.61
CA VAL A 112 10.72 4.05 13.15
C VAL A 112 12.02 4.37 12.42
N SER A 113 12.76 5.37 12.89
CA SER A 113 14.03 5.83 12.29
C SER A 113 15.26 5.04 12.77
N ASP A 114 15.09 4.02 13.62
CA ASP A 114 16.17 3.27 14.26
C ASP A 114 17.20 4.16 14.98
N TYR A 115 16.71 5.22 15.63
CA TYR A 115 17.53 6.10 16.46
C TYR A 115 17.68 5.55 17.88
N ALA A 116 18.86 5.75 18.46
CA ALA A 116 19.12 5.36 19.84
C ALA A 116 18.18 6.11 20.81
N LEU A 117 17.53 5.35 21.68
CA LEU A 117 16.66 5.87 22.75
C LEU A 117 17.46 6.11 24.03
N THR A 118 17.14 7.19 24.75
CA THR A 118 17.59 7.40 26.12
C THR A 118 16.93 6.42 27.09
N GLU A 119 17.36 6.38 28.35
CA GLU A 119 16.75 5.51 29.37
C GLU A 119 15.27 5.85 29.61
N GLU A 120 14.92 7.14 29.67
CA GLU A 120 13.53 7.60 29.85
C GLU A 120 12.66 7.23 28.64
N GLU A 121 13.17 7.42 27.42
CA GLU A 121 12.45 7.05 26.20
C GLU A 121 12.29 5.53 26.04
N ASN A 122 13.29 4.76 26.49
CA ASN A 122 13.17 3.31 26.56
C ASN A 122 12.04 2.89 27.48
N ALA A 123 11.84 3.56 28.63
CA ALA A 123 10.72 3.25 29.51
C ALA A 123 9.36 3.49 28.82
N VAL A 124 9.23 4.60 28.09
CA VAL A 124 8.01 4.89 27.28
C VAL A 124 7.80 3.81 26.20
N PHE A 125 8.86 3.39 25.51
CA PHE A 125 8.75 2.33 24.52
C PHE A 125 8.36 0.99 25.15
N GLN A 126 8.92 0.62 26.30
CA GLN A 126 8.53 -0.59 27.02
C GLN A 126 7.07 -0.55 27.47
N GLU A 127 6.57 0.60 27.94
CA GLU A 127 5.15 0.77 28.28
C GLU A 127 4.25 0.53 27.06
N TYR A 128 4.62 1.05 25.89
CA TYR A 128 3.90 0.76 24.65
C TYR A 128 3.95 -0.74 24.30
N LEU A 129 5.11 -1.38 24.41
CA LEU A 129 5.25 -2.81 24.14
C LEU A 129 4.37 -3.67 25.06
N ASP A 130 4.17 -3.24 26.31
CA ASP A 130 3.31 -3.89 27.29
C ASP A 130 1.81 -3.58 27.13
N SER A 131 1.44 -2.66 26.25
CA SER A 131 0.04 -2.30 25.99
C SER A 131 -0.76 -3.46 25.37
N ASP A 132 -2.09 -3.41 25.53
CA ASP A 132 -3.00 -4.40 24.94
C ASP A 132 -2.94 -4.40 23.41
N VAL A 133 -2.73 -3.23 22.79
CA VAL A 133 -2.65 -3.10 21.33
C VAL A 133 -1.36 -3.74 20.79
N SER A 134 -0.23 -3.56 21.47
CA SER A 134 1.03 -4.22 21.13
C SER A 134 0.91 -5.74 21.27
N LYS A 135 0.38 -6.23 22.39
CA LYS A 135 0.12 -7.67 22.59
C LYS A 135 -0.81 -8.26 21.53
N LYS A 136 -1.83 -7.49 21.12
CA LYS A 136 -2.75 -7.87 20.04
C LYS A 136 -2.03 -7.89 18.69
N PHE A 137 -1.14 -6.94 18.42
CA PHE A 137 -0.29 -6.95 17.24
C PHE A 137 0.55 -8.22 17.20
N GLU A 138 1.28 -8.53 18.27
CA GLU A 138 2.09 -9.76 18.39
C GLU A 138 1.28 -11.03 18.13
N LYS A 139 0.09 -11.12 18.72
CA LYS A 139 -0.80 -12.27 18.55
C LYS A 139 -1.22 -12.47 17.08
N ASN A 140 -1.46 -11.39 16.35
CA ASN A 140 -1.92 -11.45 14.96
C ASN A 140 -0.79 -11.36 13.93
N ARG A 141 0.44 -11.02 14.35
CA ARG A 141 1.60 -10.74 13.48
C ARG A 141 1.75 -11.77 12.37
N LYS A 142 1.73 -13.06 12.71
CA LYS A 142 1.90 -14.14 11.73
C LYS A 142 0.85 -14.11 10.61
N GLU A 143 -0.42 -13.92 10.95
CA GLU A 143 -1.50 -13.93 9.95
C GLU A 143 -1.59 -12.59 9.20
N LEU A 144 -1.31 -11.48 9.89
CA LEU A 144 -1.15 -10.17 9.25
C LEU A 144 -0.01 -10.20 8.22
N THR A 145 1.16 -10.74 8.56
CA THR A 145 2.30 -10.87 7.65
C THR A 145 1.93 -11.68 6.40
N LYS A 146 1.18 -12.78 6.53
CA LYS A 146 0.72 -13.55 5.36
C LYS A 146 -0.20 -12.75 4.45
N ASP A 147 -1.14 -11.99 5.04
CA ASP A 147 -2.06 -11.15 4.27
C ASP A 147 -1.27 -10.04 3.56
N ILE A 148 -0.31 -9.40 4.23
CA ILE A 148 0.60 -8.41 3.65
C ILE A 148 1.41 -9.03 2.51
N GLU A 149 2.11 -10.16 2.74
CA GLU A 149 2.92 -10.84 1.72
C GLU A 149 2.11 -11.15 0.46
N LYS A 150 0.87 -11.63 0.62
CA LYS A 150 -0.03 -11.86 -0.50
C LYS A 150 -0.34 -10.57 -1.25
N ILE A 151 -0.73 -9.52 -0.54
CA ILE A 151 -1.07 -8.22 -1.12
C ILE A 151 0.15 -7.62 -1.86
N SER A 152 1.34 -7.64 -1.24
CA SER A 152 2.59 -7.15 -1.85
C SER A 152 2.97 -7.95 -3.09
N SER A 153 2.80 -9.28 -3.07
CA SER A 153 3.10 -10.14 -4.22
C SER A 153 2.16 -9.86 -5.39
N ASP A 154 0.86 -9.70 -5.13
CA ASP A 154 -0.13 -9.38 -6.15
C ASP A 154 0.15 -7.99 -6.75
N TRP A 155 0.39 -6.98 -5.90
CA TRP A 155 0.73 -5.62 -6.34
C TRP A 155 2.02 -5.58 -7.15
N SER A 156 3.10 -6.24 -6.70
CA SER A 156 4.38 -6.28 -7.43
C SER A 156 4.24 -6.90 -8.83
N ARG A 157 3.43 -7.97 -8.95
CA ARG A 157 3.12 -8.60 -10.23
C ARG A 157 2.34 -7.67 -11.16
N GLU A 158 1.33 -6.99 -10.61
CA GLU A 158 0.52 -6.02 -11.36
C GLU A 158 1.37 -4.82 -11.81
N LEU A 159 2.19 -4.27 -10.91
CA LEU A 159 3.11 -3.17 -11.19
C LEU A 159 4.06 -3.54 -12.33
N PHE A 160 4.76 -4.67 -12.23
CA PHE A 160 5.64 -5.17 -13.30
C PHE A 160 4.87 -5.24 -14.63
N GLY A 161 3.70 -5.89 -14.63
CA GLY A 161 2.86 -6.01 -15.83
C GLY A 161 2.42 -4.65 -16.42
N THR A 162 2.13 -3.67 -15.57
CA THR A 162 1.78 -2.31 -15.98
C THR A 162 2.97 -1.62 -16.64
N LYS A 163 4.18 -1.73 -16.09
CA LYS A 163 5.40 -1.15 -16.68
C LYS A 163 5.71 -1.74 -18.05
N ILE A 164 5.58 -3.07 -18.19
CA ILE A 164 5.71 -3.73 -19.50
C ILE A 164 4.69 -3.18 -20.50
N LYS A 165 3.42 -3.06 -20.10
CA LYS A 165 2.37 -2.52 -20.98
C LYS A 165 2.65 -1.08 -21.41
N GLN A 166 3.21 -0.25 -20.53
CA GLN A 166 3.62 1.11 -20.86
C GLN A 166 4.74 1.11 -21.90
N LEU A 167 5.78 0.28 -21.72
CA LEU A 167 6.85 0.12 -22.70
C LEU A 167 6.36 -0.39 -24.07
N VAL A 168 5.41 -1.34 -24.08
CA VAL A 168 4.77 -1.81 -25.31
C VAL A 168 3.99 -0.69 -25.99
N LYS A 169 3.19 0.08 -25.24
CA LYS A 169 2.41 1.21 -25.77
C LYS A 169 3.31 2.32 -26.32
N GLY A 170 4.46 2.55 -25.69
CA GLY A 170 5.48 3.49 -26.16
C GLY A 170 6.27 3.00 -27.40
N GLY A 171 6.04 1.75 -27.84
CA GLY A 171 6.72 1.17 -29.00
C GLY A 171 8.13 0.63 -28.71
N TYR A 172 8.55 0.61 -27.44
CA TYR A 172 9.87 0.13 -27.02
C TYR A 172 9.95 -1.40 -26.97
N LEU A 173 8.80 -2.07 -26.77
CA LEU A 173 8.70 -3.53 -26.75
C LEU A 173 7.64 -4.02 -27.72
N THR A 174 7.91 -5.15 -28.39
CA THR A 174 6.94 -5.88 -29.21
C THR A 174 6.36 -7.05 -28.42
N VAL A 175 5.05 -7.21 -28.42
CA VAL A 175 4.41 -8.43 -27.90
C VAL A 175 4.47 -9.46 -29.01
N ASP A 176 5.39 -10.41 -28.92
CA ASP A 176 5.34 -11.58 -29.77
C ASP A 176 4.04 -12.33 -29.45
N LYS A 177 3.13 -12.39 -30.42
CA LYS A 177 1.94 -13.23 -30.33
C LYS A 177 2.42 -14.68 -30.39
N GLN A 178 2.60 -15.31 -29.23
CA GLN A 178 2.61 -16.78 -29.13
C GLN A 178 1.20 -17.33 -29.25
#